data_AF-A0A1I8A0J1-F1
#
_entry.id   AF-A0A1I8A0J1-F1
#
_cell.length_a   1.000
_cell.length_b   1.000
_cell.length_c   1.000
_cell.angle_alpha   90.00
_cell.angle_beta   90.00
_cell.angle_gamma   90.00
#
_symmetry.space_group_name_H-M   'P 1'
#
loop_
_entity.id
_entity.type
_entity.pdbx_description
1 polymer ?
#
loop_
_entity_poly.entity_id
_entity_poly.type
_entity_poly.pdbx_seq_one_letter_code
_entity_poly.pdbx_strand_id
1 'polypeptide(L)'
;MGATVSRYPSTPENYSFFSLSICTHDKIKIIDGTDDVVDIVQQNISRHYGEIQNQKVGKEGATCFKLADYPFLPGTFELSVKTKNMFVQLLSDLYEKGWKLWIASDLSRLNDYSTLFFRRCAPPQTYLLAFCVVFNALDTFQLIGAPEYLHDALVDAVHDRVQRKKTVDHCLQVKMEGIPWITTSFSQSIKIRSLMLRVFRTFRSHGFAYYGSMNMKGTADSIFFINDGTTLRHEDYCCISLNSTDRLRLIECPEELIDMASRLIEDSWVGGIQKLKTEGDCTEYKMKGAPWYASTKIDAVRTRTFLTALLQECCAKGWAVMTALDVSRKLSDKRGKHSLNIKLAGVPWECQPLSSMFCLVRVMMARIVTELEAIGWSVICSADVSAKFYTDTEDHSKDHTLVRIHEDIGRRPFVVRRTNLAAYSFRRHAVSISFHTWEWRQRTSTKEELLEDRSVRFARHRCNRIYPDFGDG
;
A
#
# COMPACT_ATOMS: atom_id res chain seq x y z
N MET A 1 -24.55 -7.05 -13.85
CA MET A 1 -25.18 -5.72 -14.00
C MET A 1 -24.53 -4.77 -13.00
N GLY A 2 -23.85 -3.72 -13.48
CA GLY A 2 -23.12 -2.79 -12.64
C GLY A 2 -24.08 -1.84 -11.93
N ALA A 3 -23.93 -1.68 -10.61
CA ALA A 3 -24.65 -0.66 -9.86
C ALA A 3 -24.21 0.72 -10.38
N THR A 4 -25.10 1.38 -11.13
CA THR A 4 -24.90 2.76 -11.57
C THR A 4 -25.08 3.65 -10.34
N VAL A 5 -24.00 4.26 -9.86
CA VAL A 5 -24.07 5.25 -8.78
C VAL A 5 -24.96 6.40 -9.26
N SER A 6 -26.12 6.59 -8.61
CA SER A 6 -27.13 7.56 -9.03
C SER A 6 -26.73 9.01 -8.75
N ARG A 7 -25.88 9.24 -7.75
CA ARG A 7 -25.34 10.55 -7.41
C ARG A 7 -24.00 10.44 -6.68
N TYR A 8 -23.02 11.22 -7.09
CA TYR A 8 -21.78 11.37 -6.32
C TYR A 8 -22.00 12.27 -5.12
N PRO A 9 -21.38 11.97 -3.96
CA PRO A 9 -21.34 12.94 -2.87
C PRO A 9 -20.64 14.19 -3.38
N SER A 10 -21.26 15.35 -3.16
CA SER A 10 -20.63 16.63 -3.46
C SER A 10 -19.40 16.80 -2.56
N THR A 11 -18.31 17.29 -3.14
CA THR A 11 -17.15 17.73 -2.38
C THR A 11 -17.60 18.85 -1.42
N PRO A 12 -17.39 18.72 -0.09
CA PRO A 12 -17.69 19.77 0.87
C PRO A 12 -16.94 21.06 0.55
N GLU A 13 -17.54 22.18 0.93
CA GLU A 13 -16.86 23.47 0.88
C GLU A 13 -15.58 23.43 1.72
N ASN A 14 -14.50 24.02 1.19
CA ASN A 14 -13.17 24.04 1.81
C ASN A 14 -12.55 22.66 2.06
N TYR A 15 -12.92 21.64 1.29
CA TYR A 15 -12.32 20.33 1.44
C TYR A 15 -10.82 20.36 1.14
N SER A 16 -10.01 20.09 2.16
CA SER A 16 -8.56 20.25 2.15
C SER A 16 -7.82 19.03 1.61
N PHE A 17 -8.46 18.20 0.79
CA PHE A 17 -7.89 16.95 0.32
C PHE A 17 -8.27 16.68 -1.14
N PHE A 18 -7.35 16.07 -1.87
CA PHE A 18 -7.63 15.46 -3.16
C PHE A 18 -6.84 14.16 -3.31
N SER A 19 -7.19 13.36 -4.31
CA SER A 19 -6.42 12.16 -4.66
C SER A 19 -6.00 12.17 -6.12
N LEU A 20 -4.82 11.60 -6.38
CA LEU A 20 -4.25 11.38 -7.71
C LEU A 20 -3.92 9.90 -7.86
N SER A 21 -4.52 9.24 -8.84
CA SER A 21 -4.28 7.83 -9.15
C SER A 21 -3.45 7.66 -10.41
N ILE A 22 -2.44 6.79 -10.33
CA ILE A 22 -1.64 6.34 -11.45
C ILE A 22 -2.35 5.13 -12.08
N CYS A 23 -3.16 5.39 -13.10
CA CYS A 23 -3.92 4.34 -13.78
C CYS A 23 -3.01 3.59 -14.77
N THR A 24 -3.25 2.28 -14.96
CA THR A 24 -2.42 1.46 -15.85
C THR A 24 -2.32 2.04 -17.26
N HIS A 25 -1.16 1.80 -17.89
CA HIS A 25 -0.76 2.28 -19.21
C HIS A 25 -0.27 3.74 -19.22
N ASP A 26 -1.20 4.69 -19.17
CA ASP A 26 -0.94 6.05 -19.67
C ASP A 26 -1.83 7.13 -19.05
N LYS A 27 -2.47 6.88 -17.90
CA LYS A 27 -3.45 7.82 -17.34
C LYS A 27 -3.15 8.26 -15.92
N ILE A 28 -3.32 9.56 -15.68
CA ILE A 28 -3.36 10.14 -14.35
C ILE A 28 -4.79 10.63 -14.10
N LYS A 29 -5.38 10.25 -12.98
CA LYS A 29 -6.75 10.64 -12.62
C LYS A 29 -6.77 11.39 -11.30
N ILE A 30 -7.36 12.58 -11.29
CA ILE A 30 -7.53 13.44 -10.13
C ILE A 30 -8.98 13.39 -9.67
N ILE A 31 -9.22 13.22 -8.38
CA ILE A 31 -10.54 13.19 -7.76
C ILE A 31 -10.53 14.16 -6.57
N ASP A 32 -11.59 14.95 -6.41
CA ASP A 32 -11.71 16.04 -5.43
C ASP A 32 -10.61 17.12 -5.57
N GLY A 33 -9.94 17.19 -6.73
CA GLY A 33 -8.98 18.26 -7.04
C GLY A 33 -9.70 19.52 -7.51
N THR A 34 -9.30 20.66 -6.96
CA THR A 34 -9.71 21.99 -7.40
C THR A 34 -9.10 22.33 -8.77
N ASP A 35 -9.62 23.38 -9.44
CA ASP A 35 -9.09 23.81 -10.74
C ASP A 35 -7.59 24.17 -10.67
N ASP A 36 -7.12 24.76 -9.56
CA ASP A 36 -5.69 25.03 -9.36
C ASP A 36 -4.85 23.75 -9.31
N VAL A 37 -5.35 22.67 -8.70
CA VAL A 37 -4.66 21.38 -8.65
C VAL A 37 -4.57 20.77 -10.05
N VAL A 38 -5.67 20.85 -10.82
CA VAL A 38 -5.73 20.38 -12.20
C VAL A 38 -4.72 21.14 -13.07
N ASP A 39 -4.66 22.46 -12.92
CA ASP A 39 -3.72 23.33 -13.64
C ASP A 39 -2.26 23.01 -13.29
N ILE A 40 -1.94 22.81 -12.00
CA ILE A 40 -0.59 22.41 -11.57
C ILE A 40 -0.16 21.11 -12.24
N VAL A 41 -1.02 20.08 -12.21
CA VAL A 41 -0.73 18.77 -12.81
C VAL A 41 -0.59 18.89 -14.33
N GLN A 42 -1.46 19.66 -14.99
CA GLN A 42 -1.41 19.88 -16.43
C GLN A 42 -0.11 20.58 -16.87
N GLN A 43 0.29 21.64 -16.15
CA GLN A 43 1.53 22.38 -16.43
C GLN A 43 2.76 21.50 -16.19
N ASN A 44 2.77 20.74 -15.10
CA ASN A 44 3.86 19.82 -14.77
C ASN A 44 4.06 18.76 -15.86
N ILE A 45 2.98 18.08 -16.28
CA ILE A 45 3.04 17.09 -17.36
C ILE A 45 3.59 17.73 -18.64
N SER A 46 3.04 18.89 -19.02
CA SER A 46 3.43 19.60 -20.25
C SER A 46 4.92 19.98 -20.24
N ARG A 47 5.45 20.40 -19.09
CA ARG A 47 6.83 20.86 -18.94
C ARG A 47 7.85 19.73 -18.79
N HIS A 48 7.52 18.67 -18.05
CA HIS A 48 8.49 17.67 -17.61
C HIS A 48 8.32 16.29 -18.26
N TYR A 49 7.18 16.04 -18.92
CA TYR A 49 6.91 14.79 -19.62
C TYR A 49 6.61 14.98 -21.10
N GLY A 50 5.74 15.90 -21.48
CA GLY A 50 5.39 16.18 -22.88
C GLY A 50 3.89 16.28 -23.10
N GLU A 51 3.43 15.83 -24.26
CA GLU A 51 2.06 16.06 -24.72
C GLU A 51 1.00 15.29 -23.91
N ILE A 52 -0.08 16.00 -23.59
CA ILE A 52 -1.34 15.42 -23.08
C ILE A 52 -2.22 15.10 -24.28
N GLN A 53 -2.36 13.82 -24.59
CA GLN A 53 -3.19 13.34 -25.72
C GLN A 53 -4.68 13.59 -25.50
N ASN A 54 -5.12 13.61 -24.24
CA ASN A 54 -6.52 13.85 -23.91
C ASN A 54 -6.67 14.31 -22.46
N GLN A 55 -7.61 15.22 -22.24
CA GLN A 55 -8.06 15.61 -20.91
C GLN A 55 -9.59 15.53 -20.88
N LYS A 56 -10.12 14.78 -19.92
CA LYS A 56 -11.57 14.57 -19.78
C LYS A 56 -11.99 14.72 -18.34
N VAL A 57 -13.07 15.45 -18.13
CA VAL A 57 -13.77 15.49 -16.84
C VAL A 57 -14.89 14.46 -16.88
N GLY A 58 -14.85 13.51 -15.96
CA GLY A 58 -15.88 12.48 -15.80
C GLY A 58 -17.17 13.06 -15.20
N LYS A 59 -18.27 12.29 -15.27
CA LYS A 59 -19.56 12.67 -14.67
C LYS A 59 -19.48 12.82 -13.15
N GLU A 60 -18.46 12.22 -12.56
CA GLU A 60 -18.10 12.27 -11.16
C GLU A 60 -17.31 13.53 -10.75
N GLY A 61 -16.96 14.42 -11.69
CA GLY A 61 -16.09 15.58 -11.45
C GLY A 61 -14.59 15.28 -11.42
N ALA A 62 -14.20 14.04 -11.69
CA ALA A 62 -12.80 13.62 -11.73
C ALA A 62 -12.16 13.99 -13.07
N THR A 63 -10.98 14.61 -13.02
CA THR A 63 -10.21 14.97 -14.21
C THR A 63 -9.23 13.86 -14.55
N CYS A 64 -9.28 13.36 -15.78
CA CYS A 64 -8.38 12.32 -16.29
C CYS A 64 -7.51 12.88 -17.41
N PHE A 65 -6.19 12.79 -17.22
CA PHE A 65 -5.18 13.06 -18.23
C PHE A 65 -4.75 11.75 -18.88
N LYS A 66 -4.73 11.70 -20.21
CA LYS A 66 -4.11 10.64 -21.01
C LYS A 66 -2.80 11.18 -21.55
N LEU A 67 -1.71 10.55 -21.16
CA LEU A 67 -0.34 10.89 -21.55
C LEU A 67 0.00 10.26 -22.90
N ALA A 68 0.95 10.84 -23.61
CA ALA A 68 1.59 10.15 -24.74
C ALA A 68 2.39 8.93 -24.27
N ASP A 69 2.54 7.95 -25.17
CA ASP A 69 3.20 6.66 -24.92
C ASP A 69 2.54 5.84 -23.79
N TYR A 70 3.33 4.97 -23.15
CA TYR A 70 2.91 4.08 -22.07
C TYR A 70 3.84 4.23 -20.85
N PRO A 71 3.86 5.41 -20.20
CA PRO A 71 4.84 5.74 -19.15
C PRO A 71 4.83 4.78 -17.96
N PHE A 72 3.68 4.17 -17.69
CA PHE A 72 3.47 3.29 -16.55
C PHE A 72 3.67 1.81 -16.87
N LEU A 73 4.04 1.49 -18.11
CA LEU A 73 4.49 0.15 -18.49
C LEU A 73 6.03 0.05 -18.45
N PRO A 74 6.57 -1.19 -18.43
CA PRO A 74 7.97 -1.42 -18.79
C PRO A 74 8.26 -0.81 -20.16
N GLY A 75 9.35 -0.05 -20.27
CA GLY A 75 9.69 0.72 -21.47
C GLY A 75 11.17 1.05 -21.50
N THR A 76 11.55 2.04 -22.32
CA THR A 76 12.94 2.46 -22.43
C THR A 76 13.45 3.11 -21.14
N PHE A 77 14.78 3.15 -20.99
CA PHE A 77 15.42 3.80 -19.86
C PHE A 77 15.04 5.29 -19.79
N GLU A 78 15.09 5.98 -20.92
CA GLU A 78 14.82 7.41 -21.07
C GLU A 78 13.37 7.72 -20.66
N LEU A 79 12.40 6.93 -21.16
CA LEU A 79 11.00 7.09 -20.78
C LEU A 79 10.79 6.85 -19.28
N SER A 80 11.48 5.86 -18.70
CA SER A 80 11.40 5.60 -17.27
C SER A 80 11.98 6.73 -16.42
N VAL A 81 13.13 7.29 -16.80
CA VAL A 81 13.75 8.41 -16.07
C VAL A 81 12.87 9.65 -16.20
N LYS A 82 12.40 9.96 -17.41
CA LYS A 82 11.49 11.08 -17.69
C LYS A 82 10.21 11.01 -16.85
N THR A 83 9.57 9.85 -16.80
CA THR A 83 8.34 9.63 -16.02
C THR A 83 8.58 9.86 -14.52
N LYS A 84 9.66 9.31 -13.98
CA LYS A 84 10.00 9.46 -12.55
C LYS A 84 10.37 10.90 -12.21
N ASN A 85 11.12 11.57 -13.09
CA ASN A 85 11.46 12.97 -12.92
C ASN A 85 10.20 13.87 -12.98
N MET A 86 9.24 13.58 -13.87
CA MET A 86 7.94 14.27 -13.87
C MET A 86 7.27 14.19 -12.48
N PHE A 87 7.26 13.01 -11.83
CA PHE A 87 6.74 12.90 -10.47
C PHE A 87 7.56 13.63 -9.40
N VAL A 88 8.89 13.64 -9.51
CA VAL A 88 9.75 14.44 -8.61
C VAL A 88 9.34 15.91 -8.69
N GLN A 89 9.17 16.43 -9.90
CA GLN A 89 8.73 17.80 -10.13
C GLN A 89 7.28 18.00 -9.66
N LEU A 90 6.37 17.06 -9.95
CA LEU A 90 4.95 17.18 -9.60
C LEU A 90 4.75 17.28 -8.09
N LEU A 91 5.45 16.45 -7.33
CA LEU A 91 5.40 16.48 -5.87
C LEU A 91 5.95 17.79 -5.31
N SER A 92 6.94 18.38 -5.99
CA SER A 92 7.52 19.67 -5.63
C SER A 92 6.53 20.80 -5.93
N ASP A 93 6.02 20.87 -7.16
CA ASP A 93 5.04 21.86 -7.61
C ASP A 93 3.80 21.88 -6.72
N LEU A 94 3.26 20.69 -6.38
CA LEU A 94 2.14 20.57 -5.47
C LEU A 94 2.47 21.11 -4.07
N TYR A 95 3.62 20.75 -3.50
CA TYR A 95 3.98 21.18 -2.15
C TYR A 95 4.26 22.69 -2.08
N GLU A 96 4.92 23.26 -3.07
CA GLU A 96 5.10 24.71 -3.23
C GLU A 96 3.78 25.47 -3.30
N LYS A 97 2.72 24.84 -3.79
CA LYS A 97 1.35 25.39 -3.83
C LYS A 97 0.51 25.01 -2.61
N GLY A 98 1.13 24.44 -1.58
CA GLY A 98 0.48 24.10 -0.31
C GLY A 98 -0.25 22.75 -0.33
N TRP A 99 0.11 21.84 -1.23
CA TRP A 99 -0.43 20.49 -1.29
C TRP A 99 0.64 19.45 -0.96
N LYS A 100 0.61 18.92 0.27
CA LYS A 100 1.59 17.94 0.74
C LYS A 100 1.07 16.52 0.54
N LEU A 101 1.94 15.64 0.06
CA LEU A 101 1.65 14.21 0.03
C LEU A 101 1.39 13.74 1.45
N TRP A 102 0.23 13.12 1.65
CA TRP A 102 -0.19 12.65 2.96
C TRP A 102 0.02 11.15 3.09
N ILE A 103 -0.46 10.38 2.12
CA ILE A 103 -0.25 8.94 2.06
C ILE A 103 -0.36 8.43 0.62
N ALA A 104 0.40 7.40 0.29
CA ALA A 104 0.21 6.60 -0.91
C ALA A 104 -0.38 5.24 -0.53
N SER A 105 -1.34 4.76 -1.33
CA SER A 105 -1.98 3.47 -1.09
C SER A 105 -2.39 2.80 -2.40
N ASP A 106 -2.24 1.49 -2.47
CA ASP A 106 -2.60 0.68 -3.62
C ASP A 106 -4.06 0.22 -3.45
N LEU A 107 -4.99 1.05 -3.95
CA LEU A 107 -6.43 0.87 -3.70
C LEU A 107 -7.15 -0.02 -4.72
N SER A 108 -6.55 -0.31 -5.87
CA SER A 108 -7.08 -1.37 -6.75
C SER A 108 -5.99 -2.32 -7.21
N ARG A 109 -6.43 -3.52 -7.55
CA ARG A 109 -5.54 -4.66 -7.83
C ARG A 109 -5.31 -4.92 -9.31
N LEU A 110 -6.05 -4.22 -10.17
CA LEU A 110 -6.17 -4.61 -11.58
C LEU A 110 -5.75 -3.50 -12.53
N ASN A 111 -6.12 -2.25 -12.23
CA ASN A 111 -6.11 -1.21 -13.27
C ASN A 111 -5.50 0.12 -12.84
N ASP A 112 -4.90 0.18 -11.66
CA ASP A 112 -4.06 1.29 -11.22
C ASP A 112 -2.94 0.75 -10.33
N TYR A 113 -1.88 1.54 -10.23
CA TYR A 113 -0.78 1.30 -9.32
C TYR A 113 -1.09 2.04 -8.01
N SER A 114 -0.28 3.03 -7.62
CA SER A 114 -0.59 3.81 -6.42
C SER A 114 -1.65 4.90 -6.63
N THR A 115 -2.47 5.09 -5.61
CA THR A 115 -3.28 6.29 -5.39
C THR A 115 -2.62 7.14 -4.31
N LEU A 116 -2.28 8.37 -4.67
CA LEU A 116 -1.68 9.37 -3.80
C LEU A 116 -2.78 10.27 -3.23
N PHE A 117 -2.78 10.45 -1.91
CA PHE A 117 -3.66 11.38 -1.23
C PHE A 117 -2.86 12.60 -0.81
N PHE A 118 -3.37 13.78 -1.13
CA PHE A 118 -2.76 15.05 -0.79
C PHE A 118 -3.64 15.79 0.19
N ARG A 119 -3.01 16.55 1.07
CA ARG A 119 -3.68 17.43 2.02
C ARG A 119 -3.17 18.85 1.88
N ARG A 120 -4.06 19.82 2.10
CA ARG A 120 -3.69 21.22 2.17
C ARG A 120 -2.78 21.44 3.37
N CYS A 121 -1.74 22.22 3.17
CA CYS A 121 -0.74 22.56 4.17
C CYS A 121 -0.21 23.98 3.91
N ALA A 122 0.56 24.51 4.87
CA ALA A 122 1.36 25.69 4.62
C ALA A 122 2.43 25.35 3.57
N PRO A 123 2.59 26.16 2.51
CA PRO A 123 3.71 26.02 1.58
C PRO A 123 5.06 26.09 2.31
N PRO A 124 6.12 25.48 1.76
CA PRO A 124 7.48 25.65 2.26
C PRO A 124 7.85 27.14 2.24
N GLN A 125 8.55 27.60 3.28
CA GLN A 125 8.96 29.01 3.42
C GLN A 125 10.24 29.33 2.62
N THR A 126 10.95 28.30 2.18
CA THR A 126 12.26 28.38 1.53
C THR A 126 12.27 27.55 0.25
N TYR A 127 13.45 27.38 -0.33
CA TYR A 127 13.64 26.51 -1.49
C TYR A 127 13.20 25.06 -1.18
N LEU A 128 12.75 24.37 -2.22
CA LEU A 128 12.35 22.98 -2.16
C LEU A 128 13.23 22.15 -3.11
N LEU A 129 13.84 21.10 -2.60
CA LEU A 129 14.55 20.11 -3.42
C LEU A 129 13.94 18.74 -3.18
N ALA A 130 13.65 18.01 -4.25
CA ALA A 130 13.19 16.64 -4.19
C ALA A 130 13.95 15.76 -5.16
N PHE A 131 14.04 14.48 -4.84
CA PHE A 131 14.58 13.46 -5.73
C PHE A 131 13.92 12.12 -5.43
N CYS A 132 14.15 11.12 -6.29
CA CYS A 132 13.73 9.76 -6.01
C CYS A 132 14.84 8.72 -6.16
N VAL A 133 14.77 7.72 -5.29
CA VAL A 133 15.56 6.49 -5.30
C VAL A 133 14.70 5.39 -5.90
N VAL A 134 15.25 4.66 -6.88
CA VAL A 134 14.53 3.54 -7.49
C VAL A 134 15.37 2.27 -7.57
N PHE A 135 14.73 1.15 -7.27
CA PHE A 135 15.27 -0.19 -7.46
C PHE A 135 15.08 -0.64 -8.91
N ASN A 136 16.15 -0.63 -9.69
CA ASN A 136 16.13 -1.00 -11.10
C ASN A 136 16.79 -2.36 -11.34
N ALA A 137 16.25 -3.10 -12.32
CA ALA A 137 16.68 -4.46 -12.64
C ALA A 137 16.77 -5.34 -11.38
N LEU A 138 17.84 -6.12 -11.23
CA LEU A 138 18.03 -7.02 -10.08
C LEU A 138 19.06 -6.49 -9.06
N ASP A 139 19.78 -5.43 -9.41
CA ASP A 139 21.02 -5.04 -8.72
C ASP A 139 21.36 -3.56 -8.74
N THR A 140 20.53 -2.71 -9.34
CA THR A 140 20.90 -1.31 -9.61
C THR A 140 20.04 -0.36 -8.79
N PHE A 141 20.68 0.58 -8.09
CA PHE A 141 20.02 1.80 -7.63
C PHE A 141 20.00 2.84 -8.74
N GLN A 142 18.90 3.59 -8.83
CA GLN A 142 18.82 4.81 -9.62
C GLN A 142 18.52 5.99 -8.69
N LEU A 143 19.25 7.08 -8.86
CA LEU A 143 18.97 8.36 -8.21
C LEU A 143 18.60 9.38 -9.29
N ILE A 144 17.37 9.89 -9.24
CA ILE A 144 16.81 10.76 -10.29
C ILE A 144 16.41 12.09 -9.67
N GLY A 145 16.87 13.19 -10.28
CA GLY A 145 16.59 14.55 -9.81
C GLY A 145 17.41 14.98 -8.59
N ALA A 146 18.39 14.17 -8.17
CA ALA A 146 19.23 14.49 -7.02
C ALA A 146 20.38 15.44 -7.39
N PRO A 147 20.76 16.36 -6.48
CA PRO A 147 22.01 17.10 -6.58
C PRO A 147 23.23 16.18 -6.63
N GLU A 148 24.30 16.61 -7.32
CA GLU A 148 25.49 15.78 -7.56
C GLU A 148 26.17 15.30 -6.27
N TYR A 149 26.21 16.10 -5.20
CA TYR A 149 26.83 15.67 -3.94
C TYR A 149 26.10 14.48 -3.29
N LEU A 150 24.81 14.27 -3.59
CA LEU A 150 24.08 13.08 -3.13
C LEU A 150 24.44 11.84 -3.95
N HIS A 151 25.02 12.01 -5.14
CA HIS A 151 25.53 10.88 -5.91
C HIS A 151 26.68 10.22 -5.18
N ASP A 152 27.64 11.01 -4.72
CA ASP A 152 28.77 10.53 -3.96
C ASP A 152 28.31 9.97 -2.61
N ALA A 153 27.38 10.64 -1.94
CA ALA A 153 26.80 10.13 -0.69
C ALA A 153 26.15 8.74 -0.85
N LEU A 154 25.40 8.50 -1.94
CA LEU A 154 24.83 7.18 -2.21
C LEU A 154 25.92 6.14 -2.51
N VAL A 155 26.93 6.50 -3.31
CA VAL A 155 28.04 5.61 -3.64
C VAL A 155 28.80 5.22 -2.36
N ASP A 156 29.05 6.17 -1.47
CA ASP A 156 29.70 5.93 -0.17
C ASP A 156 28.83 5.08 0.77
N ALA A 157 27.50 5.24 0.73
CA ALA A 157 26.60 4.40 1.51
C ALA A 157 26.62 2.92 1.04
N VAL A 158 26.70 2.71 -0.29
CA VAL A 158 26.77 1.37 -0.90
C VAL A 158 28.17 0.75 -0.79
N HIS A 159 29.21 1.59 -0.77
CA HIS A 159 30.62 1.28 -0.50
C HIS A 159 31.15 0.05 -1.27
N ASP A 160 31.46 -1.03 -0.55
CA ASP A 160 32.14 -2.24 -1.01
C ASP A 160 31.30 -3.06 -1.98
N ARG A 161 30.00 -2.75 -2.09
CA ARG A 161 29.08 -3.43 -2.98
C ARG A 161 29.00 -2.80 -4.36
N VAL A 162 29.61 -1.64 -4.58
CA VAL A 162 29.55 -0.94 -5.87
C VAL A 162 30.35 -1.71 -6.91
N GLN A 163 29.67 -2.24 -7.93
CA GLN A 163 30.31 -2.86 -9.09
C GLN A 163 30.58 -1.83 -10.19
N ARG A 164 29.64 -0.90 -10.42
CA ARG A 164 29.76 0.12 -11.46
C ARG A 164 28.88 1.33 -11.14
N LYS A 165 29.41 2.53 -11.39
CA LYS A 165 28.64 3.78 -11.42
C LYS A 165 28.57 4.37 -12.83
N LYS A 166 27.42 4.93 -13.20
CA LYS A 166 27.23 5.67 -14.45
C LYS A 166 26.17 6.75 -14.25
N THR A 167 26.42 7.96 -14.73
CA THR A 167 25.40 9.02 -14.78
C THR A 167 24.95 9.22 -16.23
N VAL A 168 23.63 9.21 -16.45
CA VAL A 168 23.00 9.46 -17.76
C VAL A 168 21.77 10.32 -17.53
N ASP A 169 21.62 11.43 -18.24
CA ASP A 169 20.45 12.33 -18.16
C ASP A 169 20.04 12.69 -16.72
N HIS A 170 21.01 13.14 -15.92
CA HIS A 170 20.81 13.48 -14.50
C HIS A 170 20.25 12.32 -13.64
N CYS A 171 20.42 11.08 -14.10
CA CYS A 171 20.13 9.86 -13.38
C CYS A 171 21.44 9.13 -13.07
N LEU A 172 21.82 9.08 -11.79
CA LEU A 172 22.91 8.22 -11.33
C LEU A 172 22.41 6.78 -11.27
N GLN A 173 23.19 5.86 -11.84
CA GLN A 173 22.98 4.43 -11.74
C GLN A 173 24.16 3.80 -10.99
N VAL A 174 23.86 3.17 -9.86
CA VAL A 174 24.83 2.42 -9.05
C VAL A 174 24.46 0.94 -9.13
N LYS A 175 25.19 0.19 -9.97
CA LYS A 175 25.05 -1.27 -10.07
C LYS A 175 25.86 -1.90 -8.95
N MET A 176 25.22 -2.80 -8.19
CA MET A 176 25.84 -3.56 -7.13
C MET A 176 26.27 -4.95 -7.58
N GLU A 177 27.22 -5.54 -6.86
CA GLU A 177 27.58 -6.95 -7.05
C GLU A 177 26.41 -7.88 -6.66
N GLY A 178 26.16 -8.90 -7.49
CA GLY A 178 25.12 -9.90 -7.27
C GLY A 178 23.72 -9.45 -7.69
N ILE A 179 22.69 -9.95 -7.01
CA ILE A 179 21.27 -9.66 -7.27
C ILE A 179 20.53 -9.22 -5.99
N PRO A 180 20.94 -8.12 -5.34
CA PRO A 180 20.45 -7.72 -4.02
C PRO A 180 18.93 -7.53 -3.92
N TRP A 181 18.25 -7.18 -5.02
CA TRP A 181 16.79 -7.02 -5.06
C TRP A 181 16.01 -8.35 -5.11
N ILE A 182 16.72 -9.46 -5.29
CA ILE A 182 16.18 -10.82 -5.13
C ILE A 182 16.90 -11.46 -3.95
N THR A 183 16.26 -11.41 -2.78
CA THR A 183 16.82 -12.06 -1.58
C THR A 183 16.64 -13.58 -1.69
N THR A 184 17.72 -14.31 -1.95
CA THR A 184 17.71 -15.79 -2.02
C THR A 184 18.11 -16.44 -0.70
N SER A 185 18.76 -15.70 0.20
CA SER A 185 19.17 -16.19 1.52
C SER A 185 18.79 -15.26 2.68
N PHE A 186 18.82 -15.81 3.89
CA PHE A 186 18.62 -15.08 5.14
C PHE A 186 19.62 -13.92 5.29
N SER A 187 20.92 -14.20 5.13
CA SER A 187 21.99 -13.18 5.27
C SER A 187 21.89 -12.06 4.24
N GLN A 188 21.60 -12.39 2.97
CA GLN A 188 21.39 -11.36 1.93
C GLN A 188 20.18 -10.46 2.26
N SER A 189 19.10 -11.04 2.76
CA SER A 189 17.89 -10.31 3.14
C SER A 189 18.11 -9.31 4.28
N ILE A 190 19.02 -9.59 5.21
CA ILE A 190 19.41 -8.67 6.27
C ILE A 190 20.30 -7.57 5.71
N LYS A 191 21.34 -7.96 4.97
CA LYS A 191 22.31 -7.03 4.37
C LYS A 191 21.64 -5.97 3.51
N ILE A 192 20.64 -6.33 2.70
CA ILE A 192 19.95 -5.35 1.86
C ILE A 192 19.06 -4.39 2.65
N ARG A 193 18.40 -4.86 3.72
CA ARG A 193 17.59 -3.99 4.60
C ARG A 193 18.48 -3.07 5.44
N SER A 194 19.63 -3.55 5.89
CA SER A 194 20.64 -2.74 6.59
C SER A 194 21.21 -1.66 5.66
N LEU A 195 21.46 -2.00 4.39
CA LEU A 195 21.85 -1.02 3.37
C LEU A 195 20.75 0.04 3.16
N MET A 196 19.47 -0.36 3.12
CA MET A 196 18.36 0.60 3.04
C MET A 196 18.33 1.56 4.24
N LEU A 197 18.48 1.05 5.47
CA LEU A 197 18.56 1.91 6.66
C LEU A 197 19.75 2.87 6.59
N ARG A 198 20.90 2.40 6.12
CA ARG A 198 22.08 3.25 5.89
C ARG A 198 21.81 4.34 4.85
N VAL A 199 21.21 4.02 3.70
CA VAL A 199 20.86 5.00 2.67
C VAL A 199 19.91 6.07 3.22
N PHE A 200 18.91 5.68 4.03
CA PHE A 200 18.00 6.62 4.68
C PHE A 200 18.74 7.54 5.66
N ARG A 201 19.63 6.99 6.50
CA ARG A 201 20.48 7.79 7.42
C ARG A 201 21.40 8.75 6.66
N THR A 202 22.00 8.30 5.55
CA THR A 202 22.86 9.12 4.72
C THR A 202 22.09 10.30 4.12
N PHE A 203 20.92 10.09 3.54
CA PHE A 203 20.15 11.23 3.01
C PHE A 203 19.62 12.14 4.11
N ARG A 204 19.26 11.58 5.27
CA ARG A 204 18.89 12.35 6.46
C ARG A 204 20.01 13.27 6.93
N SER A 205 21.26 12.80 6.97
CA SER A 205 22.41 13.63 7.38
C SER A 205 22.72 14.75 6.40
N HIS A 206 22.27 14.62 5.14
CA HIS A 206 22.35 15.67 4.11
C HIS A 206 21.11 16.58 4.07
N GLY A 207 20.23 16.50 5.07
CA GLY A 207 19.06 17.38 5.20
C GLY A 207 17.85 16.94 4.37
N PHE A 208 17.80 15.69 3.91
CA PHE A 208 16.64 15.17 3.17
C PHE A 208 15.82 14.20 4.03
N ALA A 209 14.53 14.50 4.18
CA ALA A 209 13.57 13.63 4.83
C ALA A 209 12.90 12.71 3.81
N TYR A 210 12.51 11.51 4.24
CA TYR A 210 11.57 10.68 3.48
C TYR A 210 10.26 11.47 3.26
N TYR A 211 9.79 11.52 2.02
CA TYR A 211 8.58 12.23 1.64
C TYR A 211 7.42 11.30 1.30
N GLY A 212 7.71 10.16 0.68
CA GLY A 212 6.71 9.19 0.28
C GLY A 212 7.30 8.08 -0.59
N SER A 213 6.54 7.01 -0.78
CA SER A 213 6.84 5.95 -1.74
C SER A 213 5.63 5.68 -2.59
N MET A 214 5.84 5.33 -3.87
CA MET A 214 4.73 4.97 -4.75
C MET A 214 5.17 3.95 -5.79
N ASN A 215 4.23 3.09 -6.16
CA ASN A 215 4.33 2.18 -7.28
C ASN A 215 3.82 2.85 -8.56
N MET A 216 4.66 2.87 -9.59
CA MET A 216 4.32 3.46 -10.89
C MET A 216 4.18 2.42 -12.02
N LYS A 217 4.69 1.19 -11.83
CA LYS A 217 4.86 0.20 -12.91
C LYS A 217 4.56 -1.24 -12.49
N GLY A 218 3.98 -1.44 -11.30
CA GLY A 218 3.69 -2.76 -10.74
C GLY A 218 4.95 -3.50 -10.28
N THR A 219 6.01 -2.74 -9.97
CA THR A 219 7.29 -3.27 -9.48
C THR A 219 7.59 -2.65 -8.12
N ALA A 220 8.82 -2.81 -7.62
CA ALA A 220 9.26 -2.17 -6.38
C ALA A 220 9.01 -0.65 -6.40
N ASP A 221 8.77 -0.10 -5.21
CA ASP A 221 8.40 1.30 -5.03
C ASP A 221 9.51 2.26 -5.46
N SER A 222 9.12 3.42 -5.98
CA SER A 222 10.00 4.58 -6.08
C SER A 222 9.90 5.39 -4.80
N ILE A 223 11.02 5.66 -4.14
CA ILE A 223 11.09 6.33 -2.84
C ILE A 223 11.51 7.77 -3.04
N PHE A 224 10.74 8.71 -2.51
CA PHE A 224 10.95 10.15 -2.66
C PHE A 224 11.51 10.75 -1.38
N PHE A 225 12.46 11.65 -1.56
CA PHE A 225 13.08 12.41 -0.49
C PHE A 225 12.94 13.91 -0.78
N ILE A 226 12.83 14.71 0.27
CA ILE A 226 12.61 16.15 0.17
C ILE A 226 13.45 16.91 1.19
N ASN A 227 13.92 18.09 0.78
CA ASN A 227 14.51 19.10 1.63
C ASN A 227 13.73 20.40 1.39
N ASP A 228 12.97 20.81 2.40
CA ASP A 228 12.16 22.05 2.40
C ASP A 228 12.78 23.15 3.26
N GLY A 229 14.10 23.08 3.50
CA GLY A 229 14.87 24.00 4.34
C GLY A 229 14.66 23.80 5.84
N THR A 230 13.78 22.89 6.27
CA THR A 230 13.58 22.62 7.69
C THR A 230 14.80 21.91 8.29
N THR A 231 15.22 22.37 9.48
CA THR A 231 16.28 21.70 10.22
C THR A 231 15.78 20.34 10.72
N LEU A 232 16.38 19.29 10.18
CA LEU A 232 16.03 17.93 10.52
C LEU A 232 16.75 17.49 11.80
N ARG A 233 15.99 16.90 12.74
CA ARG A 233 16.56 16.28 13.93
C ARG A 233 17.20 14.93 13.58
N HIS A 234 18.16 14.51 14.41
CA HIS A 234 18.65 13.15 14.36
C HIS A 234 17.50 12.17 14.59
N GLU A 235 17.44 11.12 13.77
CA GLU A 235 16.43 10.06 13.84
C GLU A 235 17.15 8.72 13.79
N ASP A 236 16.73 7.79 14.64
CA ASP A 236 17.14 6.40 14.57
C ASP A 236 16.19 5.63 13.67
N TYR A 237 16.74 4.68 12.92
CA TYR A 237 16.02 3.87 11.95
C TYR A 237 16.23 2.41 12.28
N CYS A 238 15.14 1.62 12.27
CA CYS A 238 15.18 0.17 12.34
C CYS A 238 14.14 -0.42 11.37
N CYS A 239 14.21 -1.72 11.11
CA CYS A 239 13.31 -2.39 10.17
C CYS A 239 12.60 -3.57 10.82
N ILE A 240 11.27 -3.58 10.72
CA ILE A 240 10.43 -4.76 10.94
C ILE A 240 10.12 -5.38 9.59
N SER A 241 10.38 -6.67 9.42
CA SER A 241 10.17 -7.37 8.16
C SER A 241 9.37 -8.66 8.33
N LEU A 242 8.33 -8.81 7.50
CA LEU A 242 7.47 -9.99 7.45
C LEU A 242 7.98 -10.95 6.36
N ASN A 243 8.64 -12.04 6.76
CA ASN A 243 9.34 -12.94 5.85
C ASN A 243 8.68 -14.32 5.78
N SER A 244 8.75 -14.94 4.59
CA SER A 244 8.11 -16.23 4.32
C SER A 244 6.62 -16.20 4.71
N THR A 245 6.12 -17.28 5.28
CA THR A 245 4.76 -17.43 5.81
C THR A 245 4.65 -17.06 7.29
N ASP A 246 5.75 -17.05 8.05
CA ASP A 246 5.72 -17.11 9.52
C ASP A 246 6.93 -16.52 10.26
N ARG A 247 7.81 -15.78 9.58
CA ARG A 247 8.99 -15.16 10.20
C ARG A 247 8.81 -13.67 10.41
N LEU A 248 8.95 -13.19 11.65
CA LEU A 248 9.09 -11.78 11.97
C LEU A 248 10.58 -11.48 12.17
N ARG A 249 11.14 -10.52 11.43
CA ARG A 249 12.51 -10.06 11.63
C ARG A 249 12.53 -8.63 12.15
N LEU A 250 13.36 -8.41 13.16
CA LEU A 250 13.72 -7.11 13.70
C LEU A 250 15.18 -6.87 13.33
N ILE A 251 15.44 -5.88 12.48
CA ILE A 251 16.76 -5.58 11.92
C ILE A 251 17.18 -4.20 12.38
N GLU A 252 18.34 -4.12 13.04
CA GLU A 252 18.86 -2.93 13.70
C GLU A 252 17.85 -2.32 14.70
N CYS A 253 17.00 -3.15 15.30
CA CYS A 253 16.11 -2.73 16.37
C CYS A 253 16.85 -2.73 17.71
N PRO A 254 16.62 -1.74 18.60
CA PRO A 254 17.18 -1.77 19.94
C PRO A 254 16.60 -2.94 20.75
N GLU A 255 17.33 -3.36 21.77
CA GLU A 255 16.97 -4.47 22.67
C GLU A 255 15.56 -4.29 23.28
N GLU A 256 15.18 -3.05 23.63
CA GLU A 256 13.84 -2.74 24.14
C GLU A 256 12.70 -3.15 23.20
N LEU A 257 12.89 -2.97 21.87
CA LEU A 257 11.89 -3.39 20.88
C LEU A 257 11.91 -4.90 20.65
N ILE A 258 13.07 -5.53 20.77
CA ILE A 258 13.24 -6.98 20.66
C ILE A 258 12.48 -7.67 21.81
N ASP A 259 12.72 -7.24 23.04
CA ASP A 259 12.05 -7.79 24.23
C ASP A 259 10.54 -7.53 24.22
N MET A 260 10.14 -6.35 23.76
CA MET A 260 8.72 -6.02 23.59
C MET A 260 8.05 -6.95 22.58
N ALA A 261 8.66 -7.14 21.39
CA ALA A 261 8.10 -8.00 20.37
C ALA A 261 8.02 -9.46 20.83
N SER A 262 9.05 -9.95 21.53
CA SER A 262 9.06 -11.31 22.09
C SER A 262 7.87 -11.53 23.03
N ARG A 263 7.66 -10.61 24.01
CA ARG A 263 6.52 -10.69 24.93
C ARG A 263 5.18 -10.59 24.20
N LEU A 264 5.07 -9.66 23.26
CA LEU A 264 3.84 -9.48 22.50
C LEU A 264 3.48 -10.72 21.68
N ILE A 265 4.46 -11.40 21.08
CA ILE A 265 4.21 -12.67 20.36
C ILE A 265 3.68 -13.72 21.33
N GLU A 266 4.29 -13.91 22.49
CA GLU A 266 3.83 -14.89 23.49
C GLU A 266 2.42 -14.56 24.02
N ASP A 267 2.13 -13.27 24.25
CA ASP A 267 0.87 -12.83 24.85
C ASP A 267 -0.30 -12.81 23.85
N SER A 268 -0.03 -12.49 22.58
CA SER A 268 -1.10 -12.15 21.61
C SER A 268 -1.14 -13.04 20.37
N TRP A 269 -0.09 -13.82 20.09
CA TRP A 269 -0.09 -14.75 18.97
C TRP A 269 -0.38 -16.18 19.41
N VAL A 270 -1.44 -16.78 18.84
CA VAL A 270 -1.84 -18.14 19.18
C VAL A 270 -0.73 -19.12 18.82
N GLY A 271 -0.11 -19.69 19.85
CA GLY A 271 0.97 -20.66 19.72
C GLY A 271 2.38 -20.11 19.88
N GLY A 272 2.54 -18.80 20.09
CA GLY A 272 3.80 -18.18 20.52
C GLY A 272 4.96 -18.35 19.55
N ILE A 273 6.18 -18.29 20.11
CA ILE A 273 7.44 -18.43 19.37
C ILE A 273 7.77 -19.92 19.20
N GLN A 274 7.93 -20.35 17.95
CA GLN A 274 8.40 -21.70 17.62
C GLN A 274 9.93 -21.78 17.59
N LYS A 275 10.62 -20.73 17.13
CA LYS A 275 12.08 -20.67 17.11
C LYS A 275 12.56 -19.23 17.13
N LEU A 276 13.57 -18.95 17.93
CA LEU A 276 14.34 -17.71 17.92
C LEU A 276 15.66 -17.92 17.18
N LYS A 277 16.06 -16.97 16.36
CA LYS A 277 17.38 -16.94 15.72
C LYS A 277 17.91 -15.50 15.74
N THR A 278 19.17 -15.33 16.16
CA THR A 278 19.88 -14.05 16.08
C THR A 278 21.12 -14.20 15.21
N GLU A 279 21.36 -13.25 14.31
CA GLU A 279 22.55 -13.19 13.44
C GLU A 279 22.85 -11.73 13.11
N GLY A 280 24.00 -11.23 13.59
CA GLY A 280 24.33 -9.81 13.54
C GLY A 280 23.24 -8.97 14.22
N ASP A 281 22.88 -7.84 13.61
CA ASP A 281 21.85 -6.93 14.12
C ASP A 281 20.41 -7.38 13.79
N CYS A 282 20.20 -8.67 13.50
CA CYS A 282 18.88 -9.20 13.18
C CYS A 282 18.45 -10.27 14.19
N THR A 283 17.26 -10.06 14.77
CA THR A 283 16.53 -11.06 15.54
C THR A 283 15.32 -11.55 14.72
N GLU A 284 15.28 -12.85 14.42
CA GLU A 284 14.18 -13.53 13.73
C GLU A 284 13.38 -14.40 14.70
N TYR A 285 12.08 -14.12 14.80
CA TYR A 285 11.09 -14.97 15.43
C TYR A 285 10.39 -15.80 14.36
N LYS A 286 10.52 -17.12 14.44
CA LYS A 286 9.59 -18.05 13.80
C LYS A 286 8.36 -18.20 14.68
N MET A 287 7.23 -17.70 14.21
CA MET A 287 5.96 -17.79 14.91
C MET A 287 5.28 -19.12 14.56
N LYS A 288 4.54 -19.72 15.50
CA LYS A 288 3.79 -20.94 15.20
C LYS A 288 2.66 -20.65 14.20
N GLY A 289 2.49 -21.54 13.22
CA GLY A 289 1.48 -21.39 12.16
C GLY A 289 1.99 -20.60 10.94
N ALA A 290 1.12 -19.82 10.30
CA ALA A 290 1.41 -19.08 9.08
C ALA A 290 0.79 -17.66 9.07
N PRO A 291 1.19 -16.77 10.03
CA PRO A 291 0.60 -15.44 10.20
C PRO A 291 0.55 -14.61 8.92
N TRP A 292 1.57 -14.67 8.07
CA TRP A 292 1.67 -13.82 6.88
C TRP A 292 0.97 -14.40 5.66
N TYR A 293 0.52 -15.65 5.74
CA TYR A 293 -0.20 -16.36 4.68
C TYR A 293 -1.72 -16.40 4.90
N ALA A 294 -2.16 -16.26 6.17
CA ALA A 294 -3.56 -16.09 6.59
C ALA A 294 -4.59 -16.84 5.72
N SER A 295 -4.62 -18.17 5.81
CA SER A 295 -5.50 -19.03 5.01
C SER A 295 -6.99 -18.83 5.34
N THR A 296 -7.31 -18.50 6.60
CA THR A 296 -8.69 -18.28 7.05
C THR A 296 -8.98 -16.80 7.35
N LYS A 297 -10.28 -16.46 7.42
CA LYS A 297 -10.72 -15.11 7.85
C LYS A 297 -10.23 -14.78 9.26
N ILE A 298 -10.24 -15.76 10.16
CA ILE A 298 -9.84 -15.60 11.55
C ILE A 298 -8.33 -15.33 11.63
N ASP A 299 -7.53 -16.05 10.84
CA ASP A 299 -6.08 -15.82 10.80
C ASP A 299 -5.75 -14.42 10.28
N ALA A 300 -6.44 -13.93 9.25
CA ALA A 300 -6.23 -12.58 8.72
C ALA A 300 -6.53 -11.49 9.77
N VAL A 301 -7.63 -11.64 10.53
CA VAL A 301 -7.98 -10.73 11.63
C VAL A 301 -6.92 -10.81 12.73
N ARG A 302 -6.48 -12.00 13.13
CA ARG A 302 -5.44 -12.19 14.15
C ARG A 302 -4.12 -11.55 13.73
N THR A 303 -3.68 -11.75 12.49
CA THR A 303 -2.44 -11.16 11.94
C THR A 303 -2.48 -9.64 12.02
N ARG A 304 -3.59 -9.02 11.62
CA ARG A 304 -3.71 -7.56 11.62
C ARG A 304 -3.88 -7.00 13.02
N THR A 305 -4.55 -7.72 13.91
CA THR A 305 -4.64 -7.36 15.33
C THR A 305 -3.25 -7.38 15.97
N PHE A 306 -2.48 -8.46 15.73
CA PHE A 306 -1.10 -8.58 16.19
C PHE A 306 -0.22 -7.44 15.67
N LEU A 307 -0.24 -7.16 14.36
CA LEU A 307 0.56 -6.06 13.79
C LEU A 307 0.12 -4.69 14.31
N THR A 308 -1.18 -4.47 14.51
CA THR A 308 -1.68 -3.23 15.11
C THR A 308 -1.14 -3.05 16.51
N ALA A 309 -1.17 -4.11 17.33
CA ALA A 309 -0.61 -4.08 18.69
C ALA A 309 0.91 -3.85 18.66
N LEU A 310 1.64 -4.51 17.76
CA LEU A 310 3.09 -4.36 17.60
C LEU A 310 3.47 -2.91 17.27
N LEU A 311 2.79 -2.31 16.29
CA LEU A 311 3.03 -0.92 15.89
C LEU A 311 2.60 0.07 16.98
N GLN A 312 1.52 -0.22 17.71
CA GLN A 312 1.08 0.59 18.84
C GLN A 312 2.12 0.61 19.97
N GLU A 313 2.69 -0.55 20.31
CA GLU A 313 3.73 -0.65 21.33
C GLU A 313 5.03 0.03 20.89
N CYS A 314 5.40 -0.07 19.60
CA CYS A 314 6.49 0.75 19.04
C CYS A 314 6.22 2.25 19.24
N CYS A 315 5.02 2.73 18.93
CA CYS A 315 4.62 4.13 19.13
C CYS A 315 4.67 4.55 20.60
N ALA A 316 4.24 3.68 21.52
CA ALA A 316 4.31 3.92 22.94
C ALA A 316 5.75 4.07 23.46
N LYS A 317 6.71 3.48 22.74
CA LYS A 317 8.17 3.55 23.01
C LYS A 317 8.88 4.65 22.23
N GLY A 318 8.14 5.57 21.62
CA GLY A 318 8.70 6.72 20.89
C GLY A 318 9.12 6.43 19.45
N TRP A 319 8.82 5.24 18.91
CA TRP A 319 9.09 4.91 17.51
C TRP A 319 7.91 5.26 16.62
N ALA A 320 8.16 5.85 15.46
CA ALA A 320 7.14 6.11 14.44
C ALA A 320 7.31 5.16 13.25
N VAL A 321 6.20 4.78 12.63
CA VAL A 321 6.26 4.09 11.33
C VAL A 321 6.59 5.12 10.27
N MET A 322 7.76 4.99 9.64
CA MET A 322 8.13 5.87 8.54
C MET A 322 7.44 5.49 7.24
N THR A 323 7.52 4.21 6.88
CA THR A 323 6.94 3.69 5.64
C THR A 323 6.86 2.16 5.69
N ALA A 324 5.92 1.59 4.93
CA ALA A 324 6.02 0.21 4.47
C ALA A 324 6.58 0.23 3.04
N LEU A 325 7.50 -0.67 2.71
CA LEU A 325 8.17 -0.68 1.41
C LEU A 325 8.18 -2.09 0.85
N ASP A 326 7.89 -2.22 -0.45
CA ASP A 326 8.27 -3.42 -1.19
C ASP A 326 9.65 -3.25 -1.83
N VAL A 327 10.64 -3.88 -1.20
CA VAL A 327 12.04 -3.87 -1.63
C VAL A 327 12.38 -5.12 -2.47
N SER A 328 11.47 -6.11 -2.53
CA SER A 328 11.71 -7.40 -3.18
C SER A 328 11.06 -7.44 -4.55
N ARG A 329 11.79 -7.85 -5.59
CA ARG A 329 11.21 -8.03 -6.94
C ARG A 329 10.69 -9.46 -7.21
N LYS A 330 10.30 -10.20 -6.18
CA LYS A 330 9.80 -11.58 -6.35
C LYS A 330 8.38 -11.58 -6.93
N LEU A 331 8.18 -12.32 -8.01
CA LEU A 331 6.89 -12.47 -8.70
C LEU A 331 5.79 -13.14 -7.85
N SER A 332 6.14 -13.71 -6.69
CA SER A 332 5.21 -14.48 -5.84
C SER A 332 4.52 -13.65 -4.76
N ASP A 333 4.56 -12.31 -4.85
CA ASP A 333 4.02 -11.46 -3.80
C ASP A 333 2.49 -11.41 -3.72
N LYS A 334 2.07 -11.09 -2.50
CA LYS A 334 0.95 -11.67 -1.77
C LYS A 334 -0.40 -11.02 -2.14
N ARG A 335 -1.43 -11.84 -2.42
CA ARG A 335 -2.84 -11.38 -2.53
C ARG A 335 -3.51 -11.59 -1.19
N GLY A 336 -4.15 -10.65 -0.49
CA GLY A 336 -4.96 -11.02 0.70
C GLY A 336 -6.21 -10.18 0.94
N LYS A 337 -7.26 -10.78 1.52
CA LYS A 337 -8.60 -10.21 1.78
C LYS A 337 -9.00 -10.53 3.24
N HIS A 338 -9.44 -9.58 4.08
CA HIS A 338 -10.06 -9.83 5.42
C HIS A 338 -9.55 -9.07 6.71
N SER A 339 -10.06 -7.89 7.13
CA SER A 339 -10.20 -7.36 8.52
C SER A 339 -11.11 -6.12 8.53
N LEU A 340 -11.52 -5.65 9.73
CA LEU A 340 -12.61 -4.70 10.01
C LEU A 340 -13.49 -4.36 8.79
N ASN A 341 -14.56 -5.14 8.61
CA ASN A 341 -15.32 -5.12 7.36
C ASN A 341 -16.33 -3.97 7.31
N ILE A 342 -16.05 -2.95 6.49
CA ILE A 342 -17.12 -2.15 5.89
C ILE A 342 -17.52 -2.86 4.60
N LYS A 343 -18.64 -3.58 4.62
CA LYS A 343 -19.17 -4.26 3.43
C LYS A 343 -19.88 -3.24 2.54
N LEU A 344 -19.20 -2.82 1.48
CA LEU A 344 -19.77 -1.96 0.45
C LEU A 344 -20.53 -2.79 -0.58
N ALA A 345 -21.56 -2.20 -1.19
CA ALA A 345 -22.27 -2.82 -2.32
C ALA A 345 -21.38 -2.83 -3.57
N GLY A 346 -21.34 -3.96 -4.29
CA GLY A 346 -20.55 -4.14 -5.52
C GLY A 346 -19.12 -4.68 -5.31
N VAL A 347 -18.24 -4.44 -6.29
CA VAL A 347 -16.81 -4.83 -6.28
C VAL A 347 -15.86 -3.61 -6.27
N PRO A 348 -15.91 -2.76 -5.23
CA PRO A 348 -15.23 -1.45 -5.24
C PRO A 348 -13.73 -1.49 -5.54
N TRP A 349 -13.04 -2.57 -5.15
CA TRP A 349 -11.58 -2.68 -5.24
C TRP A 349 -11.10 -3.47 -6.49
N GLU A 350 -12.04 -3.92 -7.32
CA GLU A 350 -11.79 -4.58 -8.62
C GLU A 350 -12.41 -3.74 -9.76
N CYS A 351 -12.32 -2.42 -9.63
CA CYS A 351 -12.94 -1.47 -10.54
C CYS A 351 -12.05 -1.10 -11.73
N GLN A 352 -12.69 -0.86 -12.88
CA GLN A 352 -12.04 -0.26 -14.04
C GLN A 352 -11.74 1.24 -13.75
N PRO A 353 -10.63 1.83 -14.24
CA PRO A 353 -10.21 3.20 -13.89
C PRO A 353 -11.19 4.29 -14.29
N LEU A 354 -12.05 3.97 -15.27
CA LEU A 354 -13.09 4.85 -15.78
C LEU A 354 -14.48 4.54 -15.18
N SER A 355 -14.58 3.59 -14.25
CA SER A 355 -15.85 3.25 -13.63
C SER A 355 -16.21 4.28 -12.57
N SER A 356 -17.51 4.44 -12.33
CA SER A 356 -17.96 5.32 -11.28
C SER A 356 -17.53 4.86 -9.88
N MET A 357 -17.57 3.54 -9.69
CA MET A 357 -17.16 2.89 -8.45
C MET A 357 -15.67 3.14 -8.12
N PHE A 358 -14.79 3.27 -9.13
CA PHE A 358 -13.39 3.63 -8.92
C PHE A 358 -13.25 4.97 -8.17
N CYS A 359 -14.01 5.98 -8.58
CA CYS A 359 -13.95 7.30 -7.95
C CYS A 359 -14.57 7.29 -6.56
N LEU A 360 -15.69 6.58 -6.40
CA LEU A 360 -16.41 6.51 -5.12
C LEU A 360 -15.54 5.93 -4.00
N VAL A 361 -14.73 4.91 -4.30
CA VAL A 361 -13.80 4.31 -3.35
C VAL A 361 -12.76 5.29 -2.84
N ARG A 362 -12.20 6.11 -3.72
CA ARG A 362 -11.15 7.07 -3.38
C ARG A 362 -11.70 8.24 -2.60
N VAL A 363 -12.89 8.72 -2.98
CA VAL A 363 -13.66 9.69 -2.16
C VAL A 363 -13.91 9.09 -0.79
N MET A 364 -14.46 7.87 -0.69
CA MET A 364 -14.74 7.22 0.59
C MET A 364 -13.47 7.11 1.46
N MET A 365 -12.34 6.69 0.89
CA MET A 365 -11.07 6.63 1.60
C MET A 365 -10.67 8.00 2.15
N ALA A 366 -10.64 9.02 1.30
CA ALA A 366 -10.30 10.37 1.73
C ALA A 366 -11.22 10.87 2.87
N ARG A 367 -12.52 10.59 2.78
CA ARG A 367 -13.52 10.95 3.80
C ARG A 367 -13.27 10.22 5.11
N ILE A 368 -13.11 8.90 5.08
CA ILE A 368 -12.85 8.09 6.28
C ILE A 368 -11.63 8.64 7.01
N VAL A 369 -10.54 8.88 6.29
CA VAL A 369 -9.32 9.33 6.93
C VAL A 369 -9.47 10.76 7.46
N THR A 370 -10.14 11.65 6.72
CA THR A 370 -10.43 13.02 7.17
C THR A 370 -11.25 13.04 8.47
N GLU A 371 -12.31 12.23 8.54
CA GLU A 371 -13.17 12.16 9.73
C GLU A 371 -12.42 11.56 10.94
N LEU A 372 -11.53 10.60 10.69
CA LEU A 372 -10.66 10.05 11.74
C LEU A 372 -9.69 11.10 12.28
N GLU A 373 -9.09 11.93 11.42
CA GLU A 373 -8.28 13.06 11.86
C GLU A 373 -9.08 14.08 12.66
N ALA A 374 -10.31 14.39 12.24
CA ALA A 374 -11.17 15.34 12.94
C ALA A 374 -11.49 14.91 14.38
N ILE A 375 -11.49 13.60 14.67
CA ILE A 375 -11.68 13.06 16.02
C ILE A 375 -10.37 12.66 16.72
N GLY A 376 -9.23 13.09 16.19
CA GLY A 376 -7.91 13.01 16.83
C GLY A 376 -7.07 11.78 16.49
N TRP A 377 -7.44 11.01 15.47
CA TRP A 377 -6.61 9.91 14.96
C TRP A 377 -5.64 10.42 13.91
N SER A 378 -4.57 9.67 13.67
CA SER A 378 -3.63 9.95 12.59
C SER A 378 -3.30 8.65 11.86
N VAL A 379 -3.24 8.71 10.53
CA VAL A 379 -2.73 7.57 9.77
C VAL A 379 -1.22 7.53 9.87
N ILE A 380 -0.70 6.37 10.25
CA ILE A 380 0.74 6.16 10.43
C ILE A 380 1.39 5.41 9.26
N CYS A 381 0.63 4.59 8.51
CA CYS A 381 1.11 3.91 7.30
C CYS A 381 -0.02 3.26 6.49
N SER A 382 0.25 2.95 5.22
CA SER A 382 -0.49 2.00 4.39
C SER A 382 0.42 0.81 4.13
N ALA A 383 -0.08 -0.42 4.32
CA ALA A 383 0.74 -1.62 4.20
C ALA A 383 -0.07 -2.87 3.80
N ASP A 384 0.53 -3.70 2.94
CA ASP A 384 -0.01 -5.02 2.57
C ASP A 384 0.57 -6.12 3.46
N VAL A 385 -0.24 -6.58 4.42
CA VAL A 385 0.27 -7.38 5.56
C VAL A 385 -0.10 -8.88 5.55
N SER A 386 -0.99 -9.32 4.65
CA SER A 386 -1.42 -10.74 4.60
C SER A 386 -1.67 -11.19 3.17
N ALA A 387 -1.19 -12.38 2.80
CA ALA A 387 -1.71 -13.13 1.65
C ALA A 387 -2.99 -13.90 2.03
N LYS A 388 -3.72 -14.42 1.05
CA LYS A 388 -4.83 -15.35 1.05
C LYS A 388 -4.83 -15.99 -0.34
N PHE A 389 -4.54 -17.28 -0.39
CA PHE A 389 -4.82 -18.12 -1.55
C PHE A 389 -6.17 -18.81 -1.31
N TYR A 390 -7.07 -18.75 -2.29
CA TYR A 390 -8.34 -19.48 -2.21
C TYR A 390 -8.11 -20.89 -2.75
N THR A 391 -8.25 -21.91 -1.90
CA THR A 391 -8.65 -23.25 -2.34
C THR A 391 -10.12 -23.37 -1.99
N ASP A 392 -10.96 -23.45 -3.03
CA ASP A 392 -12.41 -23.40 -2.98
C ASP A 392 -12.98 -24.54 -2.12
N THR A 393 -13.21 -24.29 -0.82
CA THR A 393 -13.98 -25.20 0.05
C THR A 393 -14.70 -24.38 1.14
N GLU A 394 -16.01 -24.26 0.94
CA GLU A 394 -17.10 -24.16 1.93
C GLU A 394 -16.79 -23.54 3.30
N ASP A 395 -17.28 -22.32 3.56
CA ASP A 395 -17.61 -21.92 4.93
C ASP A 395 -18.85 -21.00 4.95
N HIS A 396 -19.94 -21.54 5.50
CA HIS A 396 -21.29 -20.99 5.57
C HIS A 396 -21.63 -20.35 6.92
N SER A 397 -20.67 -19.80 7.66
CA SER A 397 -20.98 -19.10 8.92
C SER A 397 -21.58 -17.71 8.68
N LYS A 398 -22.90 -17.61 8.92
CA LYS A 398 -23.70 -16.38 8.98
C LYS A 398 -23.58 -15.76 10.37
N ASP A 399 -22.55 -14.96 10.62
CA ASP A 399 -22.56 -14.04 11.76
C ASP A 399 -21.78 -12.77 11.43
N HIS A 400 -22.50 -11.78 10.90
CA HIS A 400 -21.97 -10.44 10.70
C HIS A 400 -23.00 -9.41 11.16
N THR A 401 -22.61 -8.57 12.13
CA THR A 401 -23.33 -7.35 12.48
C THR A 401 -23.36 -6.43 11.26
N LEU A 402 -24.55 -6.25 10.70
CA LEU A 402 -24.80 -5.38 9.55
C LEU A 402 -24.83 -3.92 10.01
N VAL A 403 -23.83 -3.12 9.64
CA VAL A 403 -24.04 -1.66 9.55
C VAL A 403 -24.65 -1.40 8.18
N ARG A 404 -25.97 -1.29 8.10
CA ARG A 404 -26.66 -0.77 6.91
C ARG A 404 -26.39 0.74 6.84
N ILE A 405 -25.63 1.18 5.84
CA ILE A 405 -25.59 2.58 5.45
C ILE A 405 -26.90 2.83 4.69
N HIS A 406 -27.89 3.41 5.37
CA HIS A 406 -29.14 3.85 4.75
C HIS A 406 -28.85 5.03 3.81
N GLU A 407 -29.62 5.13 2.73
CA GLU A 407 -29.51 6.14 1.65
C GLU A 407 -29.74 7.61 2.07
N ASP A 408 -29.72 7.93 3.37
CA ASP A 408 -30.04 9.26 3.93
C ASP A 408 -28.80 10.05 4.39
N ILE A 409 -27.77 10.15 3.54
CA ILE A 409 -26.58 10.99 3.81
C ILE A 409 -26.91 12.50 3.76
N GLY A 410 -28.17 12.88 3.51
CA GLY A 410 -28.56 14.28 3.40
C GLY A 410 -28.92 15.03 4.69
N ARG A 411 -29.19 14.37 5.84
CA ARG A 411 -29.88 15.09 6.95
C ARG A 411 -29.52 14.77 8.40
N ARG A 412 -28.52 13.93 8.74
CA ARG A 412 -28.11 13.76 10.15
C ARG A 412 -26.58 13.58 10.31
N PRO A 413 -25.96 14.20 11.33
CA PRO A 413 -24.55 13.98 11.63
C PRO A 413 -24.29 12.52 12.02
N PHE A 414 -23.10 12.02 11.67
CA PHE A 414 -22.57 10.74 12.16
C PHE A 414 -22.51 10.77 13.69
N VAL A 415 -23.50 10.17 14.36
CA VAL A 415 -23.45 9.97 15.82
C VAL A 415 -22.82 8.61 16.08
N VAL A 416 -21.52 8.61 16.38
CA VAL A 416 -20.90 7.50 17.12
C VAL A 416 -21.54 7.51 18.51
N ARG A 417 -22.47 6.58 18.77
CA ARG A 417 -23.08 6.45 20.11
C ARG A 417 -21.98 6.15 21.12
N ARG A 418 -21.74 7.08 22.05
CA ARG A 418 -21.04 6.81 23.32
C ARG A 418 -21.78 5.68 24.03
N THR A 419 -21.25 4.47 24.01
CA THR A 419 -21.52 3.52 25.09
C THR A 419 -20.73 3.98 26.30
N ASN A 420 -21.39 4.03 27.46
CA ASN A 420 -20.84 4.52 28.72
C ASN A 420 -19.51 3.81 29.06
N LEU A 421 -18.39 4.50 28.85
CA LEU A 421 -17.09 4.17 29.41
C LEU A 421 -16.81 5.16 30.54
N ALA A 422 -17.37 4.87 31.71
CA ALA A 422 -16.92 5.50 32.94
C ALA A 422 -15.50 4.98 33.25
N ALA A 423 -14.57 5.92 33.44
CA ALA A 423 -13.24 5.74 34.02
C ALA A 423 -12.34 4.65 33.41
N TYR A 424 -11.74 4.92 32.24
CA TYR A 424 -10.49 4.28 31.84
C TYR A 424 -9.51 5.33 31.33
N SER A 425 -8.29 5.32 31.88
CA SER A 425 -7.21 6.23 31.52
C SER A 425 -6.96 6.22 30.01
N PHE A 426 -6.76 7.41 29.43
CA PHE A 426 -6.42 7.61 28.02
C PHE A 426 -5.20 6.78 27.57
N ARG A 427 -5.42 5.55 27.08
CA ARG A 427 -4.47 4.86 26.20
C ARG A 427 -4.79 5.29 24.78
N ARG A 428 -3.79 5.75 24.03
CA ARG A 428 -3.93 5.93 22.57
C ARG A 428 -4.08 4.54 21.96
N HIS A 429 -5.26 4.23 21.45
CA HIS A 429 -5.52 2.96 20.78
C HIS A 429 -5.08 3.10 19.31
N ALA A 430 -4.52 2.05 18.71
CA ALA A 430 -4.29 1.96 17.27
C ALA A 430 -5.38 1.09 16.64
N VAL A 431 -5.80 1.42 15.41
CA VAL A 431 -6.83 0.68 14.68
C VAL A 431 -6.33 0.41 13.26
N SER A 432 -6.44 -0.84 12.82
CA SER A 432 -6.27 -1.21 11.41
C SER A 432 -7.62 -1.16 10.69
N ILE A 433 -7.66 -0.44 9.56
CA ILE A 433 -8.80 -0.42 8.64
C ILE A 433 -8.40 -1.24 7.41
N SER A 434 -9.30 -2.08 6.92
CA SER A 434 -9.03 -2.89 5.73
C SER A 434 -10.26 -3.05 4.86
N PHE A 435 -10.03 -3.17 3.55
CA PHE A 435 -11.08 -3.05 2.55
C PHE A 435 -11.06 -4.19 1.54
N HIS A 436 -12.23 -4.77 1.22
CA HIS A 436 -12.31 -6.04 0.49
C HIS A 436 -13.47 -6.14 -0.52
N THR A 437 -13.29 -6.93 -1.59
CA THR A 437 -14.31 -7.29 -2.60
C THR A 437 -14.95 -8.65 -2.33
N TRP A 438 -16.25 -8.76 -2.58
CA TRP A 438 -16.98 -10.02 -2.69
C TRP A 438 -17.47 -10.23 -4.12
N GLU A 439 -17.20 -11.41 -4.68
CA GLU A 439 -17.75 -11.82 -5.98
C GLU A 439 -19.10 -12.52 -5.74
N TRP A 440 -20.20 -11.96 -6.23
CA TRP A 440 -21.50 -12.64 -6.25
C TRP A 440 -21.64 -13.32 -7.60
N ARG A 441 -21.24 -14.60 -7.71
CA ARG A 441 -21.58 -15.39 -8.90
C ARG A 441 -23.08 -15.69 -8.86
N GLN A 442 -23.86 -14.97 -9.68
CA GLN A 442 -25.21 -15.45 -10.00
C GLN A 442 -25.04 -16.79 -10.71
N ARG A 443 -25.58 -17.87 -10.15
CA ARG A 443 -25.89 -19.06 -10.95
C ARG A 443 -26.96 -18.61 -11.95
N THR A 444 -26.58 -18.41 -13.20
CA THR A 444 -27.53 -18.35 -14.31
C THR A 444 -28.08 -19.76 -14.50
N SER A 445 -29.21 -20.08 -13.87
CA SER A 445 -30.00 -21.24 -14.24
C SER A 445 -30.87 -20.85 -15.44
N THR A 446 -30.37 -21.13 -16.64
CA THR A 446 -31.25 -21.36 -17.78
C THR A 446 -31.93 -22.72 -17.57
N LYS A 447 -33.23 -22.70 -17.27
CA LYS A 447 -34.20 -23.69 -17.74
C LYS A 447 -35.60 -23.24 -17.34
N GLU A 448 -36.38 -22.88 -18.34
CA GLU A 448 -37.83 -23.02 -18.33
C GLU A 448 -38.16 -24.48 -18.03
N GLU A 449 -39.02 -24.75 -17.05
CA GLU A 449 -40.04 -25.81 -17.10
C GLU A 449 -40.95 -25.71 -15.86
N LEU A 450 -42.16 -25.22 -16.13
CA LEU A 450 -43.48 -25.68 -15.68
C LEU A 450 -43.64 -26.37 -14.31
N LEU A 451 -44.59 -25.79 -13.56
CA LEU A 451 -45.58 -26.41 -12.66
C LEU A 451 -45.64 -27.94 -12.68
N GLU A 452 -45.43 -28.59 -11.52
CA GLU A 452 -46.45 -29.47 -10.92
C GLU A 452 -46.07 -29.96 -9.51
N ASP A 453 -47.13 -30.23 -8.76
CA ASP A 453 -47.25 -30.69 -7.38
C ASP A 453 -46.82 -32.17 -7.19
N ARG A 454 -46.68 -32.58 -5.92
CA ARG A 454 -46.71 -33.95 -5.34
C ARG A 454 -45.40 -34.62 -4.86
N SER A 455 -45.38 -34.76 -3.53
CA SER A 455 -45.13 -35.99 -2.73
C SER A 455 -43.84 -36.82 -2.84
N VAL A 456 -43.16 -36.92 -1.67
CA VAL A 456 -42.61 -38.13 -1.00
C VAL A 456 -42.22 -39.37 -1.85
N ARG A 457 -40.96 -39.82 -1.78
CA ARG A 457 -40.49 -41.14 -1.24
C ARG A 457 -39.03 -41.49 -1.60
N PHE A 458 -38.42 -42.23 -0.68
CA PHE A 458 -37.12 -42.91 -0.70
C PHE A 458 -36.92 -43.88 -1.88
N ALA A 459 -35.66 -44.12 -2.31
CA ALA A 459 -35.07 -45.47 -2.43
C ALA A 459 -33.55 -45.47 -2.71
N ARG A 460 -32.88 -46.47 -2.11
CA ARG A 460 -31.50 -46.93 -2.28
C ARG A 460 -31.21 -47.43 -3.70
N HIS A 461 -29.94 -47.43 -4.14
CA HIS A 461 -29.26 -48.66 -4.61
C HIS A 461 -27.72 -48.55 -4.66
N ARG A 462 -27.08 -49.72 -4.53
CA ARG A 462 -25.65 -50.03 -4.33
C ARG A 462 -24.85 -50.10 -5.64
N CYS A 463 -23.52 -50.05 -5.45
CA CYS A 463 -22.45 -50.81 -6.14
C CYS A 463 -22.21 -50.63 -7.66
N ASN A 464 -20.99 -50.22 -8.04
CA ASN A 464 -19.87 -51.15 -8.24
C ASN A 464 -18.53 -50.43 -8.56
N ARG A 465 -17.45 -50.95 -7.99
CA ARG A 465 -16.05 -50.75 -8.39
C ARG A 465 -15.77 -51.51 -9.69
N ILE A 466 -14.98 -50.94 -10.60
CA ILE A 466 -13.93 -51.65 -11.37
C ILE A 466 -12.80 -50.64 -11.65
N TYR A 467 -11.58 -50.96 -11.18
CA TYR A 467 -10.30 -50.44 -11.68
C TYR A 467 -9.70 -51.48 -12.64
N PRO A 468 -8.89 -51.06 -13.61
CA PRO A 468 -7.78 -51.89 -14.04
C PRO A 468 -6.44 -51.14 -13.87
N ASP A 469 -5.55 -51.73 -13.07
CA ASP A 469 -4.10 -51.60 -13.22
C ASP A 469 -3.62 -52.75 -14.11
N PHE A 470 -2.74 -52.44 -15.06
CA PHE A 470 -1.82 -53.40 -15.66
C PHE A 470 -0.41 -52.97 -15.27
N GLY A 471 0.33 -53.88 -14.64
CA GLY A 471 1.70 -53.69 -14.22
C GLY A 471 2.72 -54.13 -15.26
N ASP A 472 3.98 -54.06 -14.87
CA ASP A 472 4.98 -55.13 -15.00
C ASP A 472 6.21 -54.78 -14.14
N GLY A 473 6.68 -55.76 -13.36
CA GLY A 473 7.99 -55.75 -12.67
C GLY A 473 7.95 -55.67 -11.16
#